data_AF-A0A1Z4RLU8-F1
#
_entry.id   AF-A0A1Z4RLU8-F1
#
_cell.length_a   1.000
_cell.length_b   1.000
_cell.length_c   1.000
_cell.angle_alpha   90.00
_cell.angle_beta   90.00
_cell.angle_gamma   90.00
#
_symmetry.space_group_name_H-M   'P 1'
#
loop_
_entity.id
_entity.type
_entity.pdbx_description
1 polymer ?
#
loop_
_entity_poly.entity_id
_entity_poly.type
_entity_poly.pdbx_seq_one_letter_code
_entity_poly.pdbx_strand_id
1 'polypeptide(L)'
;MDKFQAAFKILYLLSSIDGVVEDAQINIIINCFNNIDNLPYFDSLTVINSLNTLTSTDILEEFNHAAIKFKNSSNAIERNNLLQFAKELVTADNYISDREKELLYAIADVWNIDFNEFLNTIN
;
A
#
# COMPACT_ATOMS: atom_id res chain seq x y z
N MET A 1 11.47 2.58 10.39
CA MET A 1 10.54 1.86 9.52
C MET A 1 11.29 0.77 8.77
N ASP A 2 10.93 -0.47 9.02
CA ASP A 2 11.39 -1.63 8.24
C ASP A 2 10.54 -1.82 6.97
N LYS A 3 10.88 -2.82 6.15
CA LYS A 3 10.22 -3.14 4.89
C LYS A 3 8.75 -3.52 5.07
N PHE A 4 8.40 -4.27 6.10
CA PHE A 4 7.05 -4.75 6.33
C PHE A 4 6.14 -3.63 6.81
N GLN A 5 6.64 -2.79 7.73
CA GLN A 5 5.96 -1.56 8.12
C GLN A 5 5.75 -0.63 6.91
N ALA A 6 6.73 -0.51 6.02
CA ALA A 6 6.58 0.29 4.79
C ALA A 6 5.48 -0.28 3.87
N ALA A 7 5.49 -1.59 3.62
CA ALA A 7 4.47 -2.26 2.83
C ALA A 7 3.07 -2.11 3.44
N PHE A 8 2.96 -2.27 4.76
CA PHE A 8 1.70 -2.12 5.48
C PHE A 8 1.16 -0.68 5.36
N LYS A 9 2.01 0.32 5.57
CA LYS A 9 1.62 1.73 5.44
C LYS A 9 1.14 2.07 4.04
N ILE A 10 1.83 1.57 3.00
CA ILE A 10 1.41 1.73 1.61
C ILE A 10 -0.01 1.22 1.42
N LEU A 11 -0.28 -0.02 1.81
CA LEU A 11 -1.59 -0.66 1.60
C LEU A 11 -2.69 0.00 2.44
N TYR A 12 -2.40 0.35 3.69
CA TYR A 12 -3.36 1.01 4.57
C TYR A 12 -3.74 2.41 4.07
N LEU A 13 -2.75 3.21 3.67
CA LEU A 13 -3.00 4.56 3.16
C LEU A 13 -3.74 4.54 1.82
N LEU A 14 -3.43 3.57 0.97
CA LEU A 14 -4.17 3.33 -0.27
C LEU A 14 -5.65 3.05 0.01
N SER A 15 -5.96 2.13 0.93
CA SER A 15 -7.34 1.81 1.32
C SER A 15 -8.07 2.90 2.11
N SER A 16 -7.37 3.94 2.56
CA SER A 16 -7.95 5.00 3.41
C SER A 16 -8.05 6.36 2.75
N ILE A 17 -7.52 6.52 1.54
CA ILE A 17 -7.43 7.82 0.86
C ILE A 17 -8.80 8.43 0.51
N ASP A 18 -9.80 7.59 0.30
CA ASP A 18 -11.16 8.01 0.01
C ASP A 18 -12.02 8.24 1.26
N GLY A 19 -11.43 8.09 2.45
CA GLY A 19 -12.08 8.32 3.73
C GLY A 19 -13.13 7.27 4.12
N VAL A 20 -13.36 6.29 3.25
CA VAL A 20 -14.14 5.07 3.54
C VAL A 20 -13.16 3.92 3.55
N VAL A 21 -12.66 3.59 4.73
CA VAL A 21 -11.94 2.32 4.89
C VAL A 21 -12.95 1.26 5.23
N GLU A 22 -13.10 0.26 4.37
CA GLU A 22 -13.87 -0.91 4.74
C GLU A 22 -13.06 -1.76 5.73
N ASP A 23 -13.65 -2.10 6.88
CA ASP A 23 -13.04 -3.00 7.87
C ASP A 23 -12.57 -4.31 7.21
N ALA A 24 -13.25 -4.76 6.14
CA ALA A 24 -12.87 -5.91 5.34
C ALA A 24 -11.48 -5.74 4.68
N GLN A 25 -11.18 -4.59 4.08
CA GLN A 25 -9.88 -4.31 3.45
C GLN A 25 -8.75 -4.27 4.49
N ILE A 26 -8.98 -3.61 5.64
CA ILE A 26 -8.01 -3.61 6.75
C ILE A 26 -7.72 -5.03 7.21
N ASN A 27 -8.77 -5.84 7.40
CA ASN A 27 -8.61 -7.22 7.83
C ASN A 27 -7.85 -8.07 6.80
N ILE A 28 -8.08 -7.85 5.51
CA ILE A 28 -7.31 -8.50 4.43
C ILE A 28 -5.83 -8.12 4.52
N ILE A 29 -5.51 -6.83 4.70
CA ILE A 29 -4.13 -6.37 4.87
C ILE A 29 -3.51 -7.04 6.11
N ILE A 30 -4.15 -6.94 7.28
CA ILE A 30 -3.63 -7.51 8.54
C ILE A 30 -3.40 -9.01 8.41
N ASN A 31 -4.35 -9.74 7.82
CA ASN A 31 -4.23 -11.19 7.61
C ASN A 31 -3.08 -11.52 6.64
N CYS A 32 -2.86 -10.72 5.60
CA CYS A 32 -1.73 -10.91 4.70
C CYS A 32 -0.39 -10.86 5.45
N PHE A 33 -0.18 -9.84 6.29
CA PHE A 33 1.07 -9.70 7.07
C PHE A 33 1.22 -10.75 8.18
N ASN A 34 0.12 -11.13 8.84
CA ASN A 34 0.15 -12.15 9.90
C ASN A 34 0.51 -13.55 9.38
N ASN A 35 0.33 -13.81 8.07
CA ASN A 35 0.65 -15.09 7.44
C ASN A 35 2.06 -15.16 6.83
N ILE A 36 2.88 -14.11 6.97
CA ILE A 36 4.25 -14.11 6.49
C ILE A 36 5.15 -14.81 7.51
N ASP A 37 5.73 -15.94 7.12
CA ASP A 37 6.70 -16.67 7.95
C ASP A 37 7.90 -15.80 8.31
N ASN A 38 8.30 -15.82 9.58
CA ASN A 38 9.43 -15.05 10.12
C ASN A 38 9.29 -13.52 9.98
N LEU A 39 8.06 -13.00 9.91
CA LEU A 39 7.83 -11.57 10.01
C LEU A 39 8.43 -11.04 11.33
N PRO A 40 9.30 -10.01 11.29
CA PRO A 40 9.66 -9.27 12.49
C PRO A 40 8.40 -8.79 13.21
N TYR A 41 8.43 -8.78 14.55
CA TYR A 41 7.29 -8.30 15.33
C TYR A 41 6.87 -6.90 14.86
N PHE A 42 5.60 -6.81 14.45
CA PHE A 42 5.00 -5.62 13.88
C PHE A 42 3.62 -5.43 14.53
N ASP A 43 3.44 -4.32 15.25
CA ASP A 43 2.14 -3.97 15.84
C ASP A 43 1.34 -3.11 14.84
N SER A 44 0.44 -3.77 14.12
CA SER A 44 -0.43 -3.13 13.12
C SER A 44 -1.34 -2.07 13.73
N LEU A 45 -1.84 -2.27 14.96
CA LEU A 45 -2.74 -1.32 15.62
C LEU A 45 -2.02 -0.03 15.98
N THR A 46 -0.80 -0.12 16.51
CA THR A 46 0.02 1.06 16.80
C THR A 46 0.31 1.86 15.52
N VAL A 47 0.60 1.17 14.41
CA VAL A 47 0.83 1.83 13.12
C VAL A 47 -0.44 2.49 12.59
N ILE A 48 -1.57 1.78 12.59
CA ILE A 48 -2.88 2.34 12.19
C ILE A 48 -3.19 3.60 13.01
N ASN A 49 -3.05 3.53 14.34
CA ASN A 49 -3.32 4.67 15.21
C ASN A 49 -2.43 5.88 14.86
N SER A 50 -1.16 5.66 14.50
CA SER A 50 -0.28 6.74 14.06
C SER A 50 -0.66 7.34 12.71
N LEU A 51 -1.20 6.54 11.79
CA LEU A 51 -1.64 7.01 10.47
C LEU A 51 -2.96 7.79 10.57
N ASN A 52 -3.86 7.38 11.46
CA ASN A 52 -5.15 8.05 11.66
C ASN A 52 -5.04 9.45 12.28
N THR A 53 -3.88 9.83 12.81
CA THR A 53 -3.62 11.18 13.31
C THR A 53 -3.05 12.13 12.25
N LEU A 54 -2.76 11.63 11.04
CA LEU A 54 -2.13 12.41 9.98
C LEU A 54 -3.13 13.33 9.29
N THR A 55 -2.66 14.52 8.90
CA THR A 55 -3.44 15.39 8.00
C THR A 55 -3.36 14.88 6.55
N SER A 56 -4.22 15.39 5.67
CA SER A 56 -4.21 15.04 4.25
C SER A 56 -2.84 15.28 3.58
N THR A 57 -2.12 16.32 4.01
CA THR A 57 -0.77 16.61 3.52
C THR A 57 0.24 15.57 4.03
N ASP A 58 0.16 15.23 5.33
CA ASP A 58 1.07 14.27 5.95
C ASP A 58 0.87 12.85 5.41
N ILE A 59 -0.36 12.51 4.96
CA ILE A 59 -0.66 11.22 4.31
C ILE A 59 0.19 11.03 3.06
N LEU A 60 0.25 12.03 2.17
CA LEU A 60 1.02 11.93 0.93
C LEU A 60 2.53 11.86 1.20
N GLU A 61 3.01 12.62 2.19
CA GLU A 61 4.41 12.57 2.59
C GLU A 61 4.78 11.19 3.17
N GLU A 62 3.96 10.68 4.09
CA GLU A 62 4.19 9.38 4.71
C GLU A 62 4.08 8.23 3.71
N PHE A 63 3.14 8.33 2.75
CA PHE A 63 2.99 7.38 1.66
C PHE A 63 4.25 7.33 0.77
N ASN A 64 4.75 8.49 0.34
CA ASN A 64 5.96 8.58 -0.46
C ASN A 64 7.19 8.07 0.31
N HIS A 65 7.29 8.40 1.59
CA HIS A 65 8.35 7.90 2.45
C HIS A 65 8.30 6.37 2.57
N ALA A 66 7.10 5.79 2.73
CA ALA A 66 6.91 4.34 2.72
C ALA A 66 7.29 3.71 1.38
N ALA A 67 6.87 4.28 0.26
CA ALA A 67 7.23 3.81 -1.09
C ALA A 67 8.75 3.78 -1.32
N ILE A 68 9.47 4.84 -0.91
CA ILE A 68 10.93 4.93 -1.02
C ILE A 68 11.61 3.90 -0.11
N LYS A 69 11.14 3.76 1.15
CA LYS A 69 11.72 2.79 2.09
C LYS A 69 11.51 1.36 1.63
N PHE A 70 10.32 1.04 1.11
CA PHE A 70 10.06 -0.27 0.53
C PHE A 70 10.97 -0.52 -0.68
N LYS A 71 11.07 0.42 -1.63
CA LYS A 71 11.98 0.29 -2.80
C LYS A 71 13.41 -0.03 -2.40
N ASN A 72 13.94 0.68 -1.42
CA ASN A 72 15.34 0.56 -0.99
C ASN A 72 15.63 -0.71 -0.16
N SER A 73 14.59 -1.40 0.31
CA SER A 73 14.72 -2.60 1.14
C SER A 73 14.18 -3.86 0.45
N SER A 74 13.63 -3.75 -0.76
CA SER A 74 12.98 -4.83 -1.50
C SER A 74 13.67 -5.15 -2.82
N ASN A 75 13.42 -6.35 -3.33
CA ASN A 75 13.76 -6.73 -4.71
C ASN A 75 12.60 -6.47 -5.69
N ALA A 76 12.83 -6.68 -6.99
CA ALA A 76 11.82 -6.42 -8.02
C ALA A 76 10.57 -7.31 -7.90
N ILE A 77 10.75 -8.58 -7.50
CA ILE A 77 9.63 -9.52 -7.31
C ILE A 77 8.74 -9.01 -6.17
N GLU A 78 9.34 -8.61 -5.05
CA GLU A 78 8.61 -8.08 -3.90
C GLU A 78 7.85 -6.79 -4.23
N ARG A 79 8.42 -5.90 -5.05
CA ARG A 79 7.74 -4.69 -5.54
C ARG A 79 6.55 -5.02 -6.43
N ASN A 80 6.74 -5.94 -7.38
CA ASN A 80 5.65 -6.36 -8.27
C ASN A 80 4.53 -7.05 -7.49
N ASN A 81 4.87 -7.92 -6.52
CA ASN A 81 3.88 -8.58 -5.67
C ASN A 81 3.09 -7.57 -4.82
N LEU A 82 3.78 -6.60 -4.20
CA LEU A 82 3.11 -5.57 -3.41
C LEU A 82 2.21 -4.69 -4.28
N LEU A 83 2.67 -4.31 -5.48
CA LEU A 83 1.89 -3.50 -6.41
C LEU A 83 0.67 -4.26 -6.93
N GLN A 84 0.82 -5.55 -7.24
CA GLN A 84 -0.29 -6.43 -7.64
C GLN A 84 -1.32 -6.56 -6.50
N PHE A 85 -0.87 -6.77 -5.26
CA PHE A 85 -1.77 -6.81 -4.11
C PHE A 85 -2.48 -5.47 -3.88
N ALA A 86 -1.76 -4.35 -4.01
CA ALA A 86 -2.35 -3.02 -3.95
C ALA A 86 -3.43 -2.83 -5.01
N LYS A 87 -3.22 -3.34 -6.23
CA LYS A 87 -4.22 -3.35 -7.31
C LYS A 87 -5.47 -4.13 -6.92
N GLU A 88 -5.29 -5.37 -6.45
CA GLU A 88 -6.39 -6.26 -6.06
C GLU A 88 -7.22 -5.64 -4.94
N LEU A 89 -6.57 -4.93 -4.02
CA LEU A 89 -7.21 -4.28 -2.89
C LEU A 89 -8.14 -3.13 -3.33
N VAL A 90 -7.70 -2.26 -4.23
CA VAL A 90 -8.50 -1.12 -4.74
C VAL A 90 -9.44 -1.50 -5.88
N THR A 91 -9.32 -2.70 -6.42
CA THR A 91 -10.26 -3.21 -7.46
C THR A 91 -11.30 -4.15 -6.87
N ALA A 92 -11.27 -4.41 -5.56
CA ALA A 92 -12.17 -5.35 -4.90
C ALA A 92 -13.66 -4.96 -5.01
N ASP A 93 -13.96 -3.68 -5.11
CA ASP A 93 -15.29 -3.11 -5.30
C ASP A 93 -15.65 -2.85 -6.78
N ASN A 94 -14.78 -3.26 -7.71
CA ASN A 94 -14.83 -2.98 -9.15
C ASN A 94 -14.75 -1.50 -9.54
N TYR A 95 -14.25 -0.61 -8.67
CA TYR A 95 -14.12 0.81 -8.98
C TYR A 95 -12.86 1.41 -8.37
N ILE A 96 -11.89 1.78 -9.22
CA ILE A 96 -10.71 2.55 -8.76
C ILE A 96 -11.00 4.04 -8.87
N SER A 97 -10.97 4.73 -7.73
CA SER A 97 -11.16 6.18 -7.64
C SER A 97 -9.98 6.95 -8.26
N ASP A 98 -10.17 8.25 -8.51
CA ASP A 98 -9.08 9.08 -9.05
C ASP A 98 -7.94 9.27 -8.03
N ARG A 99 -8.25 9.27 -6.72
CA ARG A 99 -7.23 9.38 -5.66
C ARG A 99 -6.42 8.10 -5.52
N GLU A 100 -7.07 6.94 -5.61
CA GLU A 100 -6.37 5.66 -5.62
C GLU A 100 -5.46 5.52 -6.85
N LYS A 101 -5.92 5.98 -8.03
CA LYS A 101 -5.07 6.05 -9.23
C LYS A 101 -3.87 6.96 -9.04
N GLU A 102 -4.05 8.14 -8.44
CA GLU A 102 -2.95 9.06 -8.13
C GLU A 102 -1.90 8.40 -7.23
N LEU A 103 -2.33 7.70 -6.19
CA LEU A 103 -1.44 6.97 -5.29
C LEU A 103 -0.73 5.78 -5.98
N LEU A 104 -1.46 5.00 -6.77
CA LEU A 104 -0.88 3.89 -7.54
C LEU A 104 0.15 4.40 -8.56
N TYR A 105 -0.14 5.52 -9.23
CA TYR A 105 0.79 6.17 -10.15
C TYR A 105 2.04 6.65 -9.42
N ALA A 106 1.88 7.28 -8.24
CA ALA A 106 3.00 7.73 -7.43
C ALA A 106 3.92 6.57 -7.02
N ILE A 107 3.36 5.42 -6.62
CA ILE A 107 4.17 4.22 -6.34
C ILE A 107 4.90 3.73 -7.59
N ALA A 108 4.18 3.62 -8.71
CA ALA A 108 4.75 3.11 -9.96
C ALA A 108 5.91 3.97 -10.44
N ASP A 109 5.78 5.30 -10.38
CA ASP A 109 6.84 6.26 -10.68
C ASP A 109 8.03 6.09 -9.74
N VAL A 110 7.80 6.08 -8.42
CA VAL A 110 8.85 5.87 -7.42
C VAL A 110 9.58 4.55 -7.67
N TRP A 111 8.92 3.50 -8.15
CA TRP A 111 9.50 2.18 -8.40
C TRP A 111 10.05 1.95 -9.81
N ASN A 112 9.93 2.94 -10.70
CA ASN A 112 10.26 2.84 -12.13
C ASN A 112 9.49 1.70 -12.84
N ILE A 113 8.20 1.57 -12.56
CA ILE A 113 7.29 0.58 -13.18
C ILE A 113 6.41 1.31 -14.21
N ASP A 114 6.23 0.72 -15.39
CA ASP A 114 5.32 1.28 -16.39
C ASP A 114 3.86 1.11 -15.92
N PHE A 115 3.24 2.23 -15.56
CA PHE A 115 1.89 2.26 -15.03
C PHE A 115 0.84 1.77 -16.04
N ASN A 116 1.03 2.04 -17.33
CA ASN A 116 0.09 1.61 -18.36
C ASN A 116 0.17 0.09 -18.55
N GLU A 117 1.38 -0.48 -18.55
CA GLU A 117 1.57 -1.93 -18.60
C GLU A 117 0.94 -2.62 -17.39
N PHE A 118 1.12 -2.03 -16.20
CA PHE A 118 0.57 -2.53 -14.94
C PHE A 118 -0.97 -2.49 -14.90
N LEU A 119 -1.62 -1.44 -15.40
CA LEU A 119 -3.08 -1.40 -15.47
C LEU A 119 -3.61 -2.42 -16.48
N ASN A 120 -2.93 -2.56 -17.63
CA ASN A 120 -3.36 -3.41 -18.75
C ASN A 120 -3.11 -4.91 -18.56
N THR A 121 -2.45 -5.36 -17.49
CA THR A 121 -2.22 -6.80 -17.22
C THR A 121 -3.50 -7.56 -16.81
N ILE A 122 -4.67 -7.07 -17.21
CA ILE A 122 -6.00 -7.67 -16.99
C ILE A 122 -6.43 -8.33 -18.29
N ASN A 123 -6.28 -9.65 -18.36
CA ASN A 123 -7.10 -10.57 -19.17
C ASN A 123 -7.24 -11.88 -18.41
#